data_AF-A0A8T6PG55-F1
#
_entry.id   AF-A0A8T6PG55-F1
#
_cell.length_a   1.000
_cell.length_b   1.000
_cell.length_c   1.000
_cell.angle_alpha   90.00
_cell.angle_beta   90.00
_cell.angle_gamma   90.00
#
_symmetry.space_group_name_H-M   'P 1'
#
loop_
_entity.id
_entity.type
_entity.pdbx_description
1 polymer ?
#
loop_
_entity_poly.entity_id
_entity_poly.type
_entity_poly.pdbx_seq_one_letter_code
_entity_poly.pdbx_strand_id
1 'polypeptide(L)'
;MKRILTMIVLLLLPALGIVPAVAQQPSPPPEIEVAFDALAIQTGDPINFETITRFQWEARDFPDASLGCPRPGQGYAQVITPGYQFLITYAGITYDYRVPENATDPEMAILCDSYPAQPVEPITPMPPPNDIDPEECGAFYEVERGVTLSEIAVACDTTVAELLAVNPDIVDPSLIYAGQRLAIPTADSPYTVSIAPDSGPPGTVLTLTATGFPPGARVEIGLGRFRSEYDVLAVREIGLDGTLSTTVAIPETADIGEEWVGVVVLNNQETISEVFEVTETALFDQTQIYLVALGDAGRSGMEIGCGDSLVPVIDDIRPTIAPLTAALGELLAIDTRTYGQSGLYNALYRSNLIVDGIDIQNGEAIIALSGDVSIGGVCDVPRIEQQLRQTALQYDTIDEVTISINGQPLAEAIR
;
A
#
# COMPACT_ATOMS: atom_id res chain seq x y z
N MET A 1 0.42 -10.89 -65.53
CA MET A 1 1.37 -9.86 -65.02
C MET A 1 0.98 -9.53 -63.59
N LYS A 2 1.85 -9.87 -62.63
CA LYS A 2 1.68 -9.69 -61.19
C LYS A 2 1.75 -8.19 -60.82
N ARG A 3 0.86 -7.72 -59.95
CA ARG A 3 1.11 -6.59 -59.05
C ARG A 3 0.71 -7.02 -57.64
N ILE A 4 1.73 -7.32 -56.84
CA ILE A 4 1.62 -7.63 -55.41
C ILE A 4 1.70 -6.29 -54.69
N LEU A 5 0.61 -5.92 -54.01
CA LEU A 5 0.54 -4.75 -53.14
C LEU A 5 0.97 -5.20 -51.74
N THR A 6 2.15 -4.75 -51.27
CA THR A 6 2.64 -5.03 -49.92
C THR A 6 2.23 -3.86 -49.02
N MET A 7 1.30 -4.10 -48.10
CA MET A 7 0.84 -3.13 -47.12
C MET A 7 1.66 -3.34 -45.84
N ILE A 8 2.60 -2.43 -45.58
CA ILE A 8 3.39 -2.39 -44.34
C ILE A 8 2.49 -1.82 -43.25
N VAL A 9 2.16 -2.64 -42.25
CA VAL A 9 1.48 -2.21 -41.02
C VAL A 9 2.57 -1.70 -40.07
N LEU A 10 2.61 -0.38 -39.86
CA LEU A 10 3.49 0.27 -38.90
C LEU A 10 2.88 0.13 -37.50
N LEU A 11 3.47 -0.74 -36.67
CA LEU A 11 3.06 -1.00 -35.29
C LEU A 11 3.65 0.10 -34.40
N LEU A 12 2.85 1.10 -34.02
CA LEU A 12 3.22 2.08 -33.00
C LEU A 12 3.08 1.43 -31.61
N LEU A 13 4.21 1.08 -31.01
CA LEU A 13 4.29 0.77 -29.58
C LEU A 13 4.25 2.07 -28.77
N PRO A 14 3.43 2.20 -27.72
CA PRO A 14 3.54 3.30 -26.79
C PRO A 14 4.83 3.12 -25.98
N ALA A 15 5.72 4.12 -26.04
CA ALA A 15 6.86 4.18 -25.15
C ALA A 15 6.33 4.44 -23.73
N LEU A 16 6.44 3.45 -22.85
CA LEU A 16 6.34 3.68 -21.41
C LEU A 16 7.46 4.65 -21.03
N GLY A 17 7.09 5.87 -20.66
CA GLY A 17 7.99 6.81 -20.02
C GLY A 17 8.34 6.26 -18.64
N ILE A 18 9.57 5.77 -18.49
CA ILE A 18 10.16 5.46 -17.19
C ILE A 18 10.39 6.82 -16.53
N VAL A 19 9.65 7.14 -15.48
CA VAL A 19 9.98 8.28 -14.62
C VAL A 19 11.29 7.89 -13.92
N PRO A 20 12.40 8.64 -14.06
CA PRO A 20 13.61 8.29 -13.34
C PRO A 20 13.32 8.48 -11.85
N ALA A 21 13.57 7.44 -11.05
CA ALA A 21 13.69 7.58 -9.61
C ALA A 21 14.70 8.71 -9.33
N VAL A 22 14.30 9.71 -8.53
CA VAL A 22 15.24 10.71 -8.04
C VAL A 22 16.24 9.95 -7.17
N ALA A 23 17.46 9.78 -7.67
CA ALA A 23 18.51 9.09 -6.95
C ALA A 23 18.84 9.89 -5.67
N GLN A 24 18.53 9.34 -4.50
CA GLN A 24 19.09 9.78 -3.22
C GLN A 24 20.61 9.90 -3.40
N GLN A 25 21.17 11.10 -3.30
CA GLN A 25 22.62 11.25 -3.36
C GLN A 25 23.21 10.59 -2.11
N PRO A 26 24.10 9.60 -2.26
CA PRO A 26 24.70 8.93 -1.11
C PRO A 26 25.45 9.93 -0.23
N SER A 27 25.52 9.64 1.08
CA SER A 27 26.39 10.38 2.00
C SER A 27 27.84 10.40 1.47
N PRO A 28 28.58 11.51 1.60
CA PRO A 28 29.95 11.57 1.11
C PRO A 28 30.83 10.50 1.76
N PRO A 29 31.78 9.94 1.01
CA PRO A 29 32.68 8.91 1.50
C PRO A 29 33.71 9.54 2.46
N PRO A 30 34.28 8.79 3.41
CA PRO A 30 35.17 9.32 4.46
C PRO A 30 36.43 10.03 3.91
N GLU A 31 36.84 9.74 2.68
CA GLU A 31 37.96 10.35 1.96
C GLU A 31 37.76 11.86 1.72
N ILE A 32 36.56 12.39 1.94
CA ILE A 32 36.31 13.84 1.96
C ILE A 32 37.16 14.56 3.00
N GLU A 33 37.39 13.94 4.16
CA GLU A 33 38.23 14.53 5.22
C GLU A 33 39.68 14.73 4.73
N VAL A 34 40.18 13.82 3.89
CA VAL A 34 41.51 13.94 3.28
C VAL A 34 41.59 15.15 2.33
N ALA A 35 40.52 15.41 1.57
CA ALA A 35 40.45 16.57 0.69
C ALA A 35 40.28 17.88 1.48
N PHE A 36 39.52 17.88 2.58
CA PHE A 36 39.40 19.02 3.49
C PHE A 36 40.74 19.34 4.16
N ASP A 37 41.45 18.34 4.67
CA ASP A 37 42.77 18.52 5.26
C ASP A 37 43.77 19.06 4.23
N ALA A 38 43.78 18.53 3.00
CA ALA A 38 44.64 19.03 1.93
C ALA A 38 44.33 20.49 1.58
N LEU A 39 43.05 20.85 1.49
CA LEU A 39 42.65 22.23 1.23
C LEU A 39 42.97 23.15 2.41
N ALA A 40 42.79 22.70 3.64
CA ALA A 40 43.13 23.46 4.86
C ALA A 40 44.64 23.74 4.95
N ILE A 41 45.49 22.78 4.58
CA ILE A 41 46.94 22.98 4.45
C ILE A 41 47.25 24.03 3.38
N GLN A 42 46.52 24.02 2.25
CA GLN A 42 46.73 24.95 1.15
C GLN A 42 46.29 26.39 1.47
N THR A 43 45.15 26.57 2.15
CA THR A 43 44.57 27.88 2.44
C THR A 43 45.05 28.46 3.77
N GLY A 44 45.44 27.60 4.73
CA GLY A 44 45.79 27.98 6.09
C GLY A 44 44.59 28.19 7.03
N ASP A 45 43.38 27.91 6.53
CA ASP A 45 42.12 28.06 7.26
C ASP A 45 41.49 26.68 7.53
N PRO A 46 40.71 26.51 8.62
CA PRO A 46 39.97 25.27 8.84
C PRO A 46 38.92 25.08 7.74
N ILE A 47 38.92 23.90 7.11
CA ILE A 47 37.96 23.51 6.07
C ILE A 47 37.11 22.36 6.57
N ASN A 48 35.79 22.50 6.43
CA ASN A 48 34.77 21.51 6.76
C ASN A 48 33.44 21.90 6.08
N PHE A 49 32.39 21.10 6.24
CA PHE A 49 31.09 21.37 5.63
C PHE A 49 30.43 22.70 6.05
N GLU A 50 30.77 23.27 7.21
CA GLU A 50 30.22 24.55 7.69
C GLU A 50 30.93 25.78 7.09
N THR A 51 32.19 25.61 6.70
CA THR A 51 33.06 26.69 6.22
C THR A 51 33.06 26.83 4.70
N ILE A 52 32.68 25.76 3.98
CA ILE A 52 32.60 25.75 2.53
C ILE A 52 31.24 26.27 2.05
N THR A 53 31.22 26.88 0.87
CA THR A 53 30.00 27.44 0.28
C THR A 53 29.26 26.44 -0.61
N ARG A 54 29.96 25.46 -1.18
CA ARG A 54 29.37 24.43 -2.04
C ARG A 54 30.23 23.18 -2.06
N PHE A 55 29.57 22.04 -2.19
CA PHE A 55 30.20 20.73 -2.25
C PHE A 55 29.50 19.82 -3.26
N GLN A 56 30.27 19.12 -4.09
CA GLN A 56 29.80 18.03 -4.95
C GLN A 56 30.85 16.92 -4.98
N TRP A 57 30.40 15.68 -5.20
CA TRP A 57 31.32 14.56 -5.31
C TRP A 57 30.80 13.45 -6.22
N GLU A 58 31.73 12.65 -6.75
CA GLU A 58 31.43 11.47 -7.58
C GLU A 58 32.50 10.38 -7.35
N ALA A 59 32.06 9.12 -7.24
CA ALA A 59 32.95 7.96 -7.26
C ALA A 59 33.32 7.59 -8.70
N ARG A 60 34.61 7.38 -8.99
CA ARG A 60 35.11 7.14 -10.34
C ARG A 60 36.23 6.11 -10.35
N ASP A 61 36.23 5.25 -11.37
CA ASP A 61 37.38 4.43 -11.73
C ASP A 61 38.29 5.18 -12.69
N PHE A 62 39.50 5.48 -12.24
CA PHE A 62 40.49 6.20 -13.06
C PHE A 62 41.37 5.24 -13.83
N PRO A 63 41.74 5.54 -15.09
CA PRO A 63 42.48 4.63 -15.95
C PRO A 63 43.94 4.42 -15.52
N ASP A 64 44.48 5.29 -14.67
CA ASP A 64 45.83 5.20 -14.12
C ASP A 64 45.95 5.91 -12.75
N ALA A 65 47.12 5.78 -12.13
CA ALA A 65 47.43 6.36 -10.83
C ALA A 65 47.52 7.91 -10.83
N SER A 66 47.27 8.59 -11.95
CA SER A 66 47.16 10.06 -11.97
C SER A 66 45.79 10.56 -11.51
N LEU A 67 44.81 9.66 -11.38
CA LEU A 67 43.41 9.98 -11.09
C LEU A 67 42.81 11.01 -12.08
N GLY A 68 43.28 11.00 -13.32
CA GLY A 68 42.87 11.95 -14.36
C GLY A 68 43.56 13.31 -14.29
N CYS A 69 44.60 13.46 -13.47
CA CYS A 69 45.33 14.73 -13.25
C CYS A 69 46.85 14.57 -13.46
N PRO A 70 47.28 14.17 -14.68
CA PRO A 70 48.68 13.91 -14.97
C PRO A 70 49.50 15.21 -15.00
N ARG A 71 50.67 15.18 -14.34
CA ARG A 71 51.66 16.27 -14.36
C ARG A 71 52.63 16.10 -15.54
N PRO A 72 52.99 17.20 -16.23
CA PRO A 72 53.94 17.13 -17.33
C PRO A 72 55.28 16.50 -16.92
N GLY A 73 55.74 15.50 -17.68
CA GLY A 73 57.02 14.84 -17.45
C GLY A 73 57.01 13.74 -16.37
N GLN A 74 55.86 13.45 -15.76
CA GLN A 74 55.70 12.37 -14.77
C GLN A 74 55.11 11.12 -15.40
N GLY A 75 55.66 9.94 -15.08
CA GLY A 75 55.11 8.65 -15.48
C GLY A 75 54.13 8.12 -14.44
N TYR A 76 53.00 7.57 -14.88
CA TYR A 76 51.95 7.02 -14.03
C TYR A 76 51.71 5.54 -14.31
N ALA A 77 51.51 4.75 -13.26
CA ALA A 77 51.19 3.34 -13.38
C ALA A 77 49.81 3.17 -14.05
N GLN A 78 49.76 2.42 -15.15
CA GLN A 78 48.56 2.15 -15.94
C GLN A 78 47.71 1.07 -15.27
N VAL A 79 47.12 1.41 -14.12
CA VAL A 79 46.29 0.53 -13.31
C VAL A 79 44.98 1.27 -13.02
N ILE A 80 43.85 0.57 -13.24
CA ILE A 80 42.53 1.11 -12.87
C ILE A 80 42.55 1.39 -11.36
N THR A 81 42.39 2.65 -11.00
CA THR A 81 42.50 3.13 -9.63
C THR A 81 41.15 3.72 -9.22
N PRO A 82 40.37 3.03 -8.37
CA PRO A 82 39.15 3.58 -7.80
C PRO A 82 39.46 4.81 -6.93
N GLY A 83 38.58 5.80 -6.99
CA GLY A 83 38.69 7.00 -6.16
C GLY A 83 37.52 7.95 -6.34
N TYR A 84 37.69 9.16 -5.84
CA TYR A 84 36.66 10.17 -5.74
C TYR A 84 37.10 11.47 -6.39
N GLN A 85 36.15 12.13 -7.04
CA GLN A 85 36.23 13.53 -7.46
C GLN A 85 35.46 14.38 -6.43
N PHE A 86 36.12 15.37 -5.84
CA PHE A 86 35.51 16.33 -4.93
C PHE A 86 35.62 17.75 -5.49
N LEU A 87 34.49 18.43 -5.60
CA LEU A 87 34.42 19.85 -5.95
C LEU A 87 34.06 20.64 -4.70
N ILE A 88 35.05 21.35 -4.14
CA ILE A 88 34.91 22.10 -2.89
C ILE A 88 34.97 23.59 -3.21
N THR A 89 33.91 24.35 -2.94
CA THR A 89 33.91 25.81 -3.11
C THR A 89 34.17 26.50 -1.79
N TYR A 90 35.29 27.22 -1.70
CA TYR A 90 35.71 27.98 -0.52
C TYR A 90 36.24 29.35 -0.94
N ALA A 91 35.84 30.41 -0.21
CA ALA A 91 36.23 31.80 -0.49
C ALA A 91 36.04 32.23 -1.95
N GLY A 92 34.98 31.74 -2.61
CA GLY A 92 34.66 32.05 -4.01
C GLY A 92 35.50 31.32 -5.06
N ILE A 93 36.35 30.37 -4.67
CA ILE A 93 37.13 29.50 -5.56
C ILE A 93 36.62 28.07 -5.43
N THR A 94 36.46 27.37 -6.55
CA THR A 94 36.19 25.92 -6.57
C THR A 94 37.51 25.16 -6.75
N TYR A 95 37.77 24.23 -5.86
CA TYR A 95 38.93 23.34 -5.87
C TYR A 95 38.47 21.94 -6.29
N ASP A 96 39.06 21.43 -7.37
CA ASP A 96 38.79 20.09 -7.91
C ASP A 96 39.84 19.10 -7.41
N TYR A 97 39.49 18.34 -6.37
CA TYR A 97 40.36 17.33 -5.77
C TYR A 97 40.06 15.92 -6.30
N ARG A 98 41.11 15.12 -6.48
CA ARG A 98 41.03 13.68 -6.72
C ARG A 98 41.67 12.93 -5.57
N VAL A 99 40.94 11.96 -5.02
CA VAL A 99 41.39 11.21 -3.85
C VAL A 99 41.20 9.72 -4.11
N PRO A 100 42.24 8.87 -3.98
CA PRO A 100 42.07 7.43 -4.15
C PRO A 100 41.22 6.84 -3.01
N GLU A 101 40.49 5.74 -3.27
CA GLU A 101 39.51 5.14 -2.34
C GLU A 101 40.08 4.71 -0.97
N ASN A 102 41.41 4.58 -0.82
CA ASN A 102 42.04 4.20 0.45
C ASN A 102 42.96 5.30 0.99
N ALA A 103 42.70 6.56 0.63
CA ALA A 103 43.51 7.68 1.09
C ALA A 103 43.30 7.91 2.59
N THR A 104 44.39 8.07 3.33
CA THR A 104 44.36 8.41 4.76
C THR A 104 45.26 9.58 5.11
N ASP A 105 45.94 10.17 4.12
CA ASP A 105 46.91 11.24 4.29
C ASP A 105 46.60 12.36 3.29
N PRO A 106 46.52 13.65 3.71
CA PRO A 106 46.24 14.77 2.82
C PRO A 106 47.21 14.89 1.64
N GLU A 107 48.45 14.37 1.73
CA GLU A 107 49.38 14.35 0.59
C GLU A 107 48.91 13.43 -0.56
N MET A 108 47.98 12.51 -0.29
CA MET A 108 47.38 11.64 -1.30
C MET A 108 46.25 12.31 -2.10
N ALA A 109 45.73 13.45 -1.63
CA ALA A 109 44.76 14.24 -2.38
C ALA A 109 45.46 15.06 -3.47
N ILE A 110 45.02 14.90 -4.72
CA ILE A 110 45.58 15.59 -5.88
C ILE A 110 44.66 16.75 -6.24
N LEU A 111 45.13 17.99 -6.06
CA LEU A 111 44.47 19.15 -6.66
C LEU A 111 44.68 19.13 -8.17
N CYS A 112 43.60 19.00 -8.91
CA CYS A 112 43.60 18.90 -10.37
C CYS A 112 43.44 20.25 -11.05
N ASP A 113 42.54 21.07 -10.52
CA ASP A 113 42.33 22.43 -10.96
C ASP A 113 41.76 23.25 -9.80
N SER A 114 41.93 24.57 -9.90
CA SER A 114 41.28 25.53 -9.02
C SER A 114 40.87 26.74 -9.84
N TYR A 115 39.59 27.05 -9.85
CA TYR A 115 39.04 28.11 -10.68
C TYR A 115 38.02 28.95 -9.90
N PRO A 116 37.86 30.25 -10.24
CA PRO A 116 36.79 31.06 -9.65
C PRO A 116 35.46 30.35 -9.80
N ALA A 117 34.70 30.27 -8.70
CA ALA A 117 33.35 29.75 -8.74
C ALA A 117 32.58 30.56 -9.78
N GLN A 118 32.08 29.89 -10.82
CA GLN A 118 31.25 30.55 -11.82
C GLN A 118 30.04 31.17 -11.12
N PRO A 119 29.64 32.40 -11.44
CA PRO A 119 28.37 32.94 -10.99
C PRO A 119 27.29 31.96 -11.45
N VAL A 120 26.63 31.32 -10.49
CA VAL A 120 25.44 30.52 -10.81
C VAL A 120 24.44 31.54 -11.36
N GLU A 121 23.86 31.29 -12.54
CA GLU A 121 22.67 32.04 -12.94
C GLU A 121 21.67 31.98 -11.78
N PRO A 122 20.99 33.08 -11.43
CA PRO A 122 20.10 33.09 -10.28
C PRO A 122 18.95 32.11 -10.53
N ILE A 123 19.13 30.87 -10.07
CA ILE A 123 18.06 30.19 -9.38
C ILE A 123 17.67 31.11 -8.24
N THR A 124 16.36 31.34 -8.07
CA THR A 124 15.79 32.05 -6.93
C THR A 124 16.54 31.68 -5.65
N PRO A 125 16.85 32.65 -4.77
CA PRO A 125 17.68 32.37 -3.61
C PRO A 125 17.08 31.18 -2.86
N MET A 126 17.86 30.11 -2.75
CA MET A 126 17.55 29.03 -1.83
C MET A 126 17.37 29.68 -0.45
N PRO A 127 16.24 29.45 0.24
CA PRO A 127 16.04 29.98 1.57
C PRO A 127 17.24 29.58 2.46
N PRO A 128 17.63 30.41 3.44
CA PRO A 128 18.68 30.04 4.38
C PRO A 128 18.32 28.69 5.04
N PRO A 129 19.32 27.90 5.49
CA PRO A 129 19.13 26.50 5.90
C PRO A 129 18.11 26.24 7.03
N ASN A 130 17.50 27.28 7.61
CA ASN A 130 16.47 27.19 8.65
C ASN A 130 15.21 28.06 8.36
N ASP A 131 15.02 28.56 7.12
CA ASP A 131 13.74 29.17 6.72
C ASP A 131 12.83 28.06 6.18
N ILE A 132 12.18 27.34 7.08
CA ILE A 132 11.07 26.44 6.74
C ILE A 132 9.95 27.30 6.14
N ASP A 133 9.52 26.99 4.92
CA ASP A 133 8.39 27.69 4.30
C ASP A 133 7.10 27.29 5.02
N PRO A 134 6.32 28.23 5.60
CA PRO A 134 5.03 27.90 6.20
C PRO A 134 4.06 27.20 5.23
N GLU A 135 4.23 27.36 3.91
CA GLU A 135 3.43 26.65 2.92
C GLU A 135 3.75 25.14 2.85
N GLU A 136 4.89 24.69 3.37
CA GLU A 136 5.26 23.28 3.49
C GLU A 136 4.63 22.61 4.73
N CYS A 137 4.06 23.40 5.63
CA CYS A 137 3.31 22.90 6.78
C CYS A 137 1.91 22.43 6.33
N GLY A 138 1.83 21.18 5.88
CA GLY A 138 0.58 20.46 5.63
C GLY A 138 0.12 19.66 6.84
N ALA A 139 -0.65 18.58 6.58
CA ALA A 139 -0.94 17.58 7.60
C ALA A 139 0.32 16.82 8.07
N PHE A 140 1.35 16.79 7.23
CA PHE A 140 2.68 16.29 7.55
C PHE A 140 3.77 17.30 7.16
N TYR A 141 4.89 17.27 7.88
CA TYR A 141 6.14 17.94 7.51
C TYR A 141 7.26 16.91 7.44
N GLU A 142 8.04 16.91 6.35
CA GLU A 142 9.20 16.04 6.20
C GLU A 142 10.44 16.75 6.75
N VAL A 143 11.06 16.17 7.77
CA VAL A 143 12.21 16.78 8.46
C VAL A 143 13.37 16.98 7.50
N GLU A 144 13.79 18.23 7.34
CA GLU A 144 14.99 18.57 6.61
C GLU A 144 16.26 18.43 7.46
N ARG A 145 17.42 18.35 6.79
CA ARG A 145 18.70 18.19 7.47
C ARG A 145 19.04 19.45 8.28
N GLY A 146 19.17 19.29 9.60
CA GLY A 146 19.63 20.35 10.50
C GLY A 146 18.50 21.13 11.17
N VAL A 147 17.25 20.84 10.80
CA VAL A 147 16.05 21.43 11.40
C VAL A 147 15.71 20.75 12.73
N THR A 148 15.21 21.53 13.69
CA THR A 148 14.78 21.07 15.02
C THR A 148 13.26 21.11 15.19
N LEU A 149 12.70 20.33 16.13
CA LEU A 149 11.27 20.38 16.47
C LEU A 149 10.78 21.79 16.84
N SER A 150 11.64 22.63 17.43
CA SER A 150 11.29 24.02 17.78
C SER A 150 11.16 24.92 16.55
N GLU A 151 12.00 24.73 15.54
CA GLU A 151 11.91 25.48 14.28
C GLU A 151 10.67 25.07 13.50
N ILE A 152 10.38 23.76 13.43
CA ILE A 152 9.16 23.24 12.80
C ILE A 152 7.91 23.77 13.50
N ALA A 153 7.89 23.74 14.85
CA ALA A 153 6.74 24.23 15.60
C ALA A 153 6.46 25.71 15.32
N VAL A 154 7.50 26.55 15.27
CA VAL A 154 7.35 27.97 14.96
C VAL A 154 6.88 28.18 13.52
N ALA A 155 7.44 27.44 12.56
CA ALA A 155 7.08 27.57 11.15
C ALA A 155 5.64 27.13 10.87
N CYS A 156 5.21 26.04 11.50
CA CYS A 156 3.87 25.45 11.32
C CYS A 156 2.82 26.01 12.30
N ASP A 157 3.07 27.16 12.91
CA ASP A 157 2.17 27.84 13.86
C ASP A 157 1.61 26.90 14.96
N THR A 158 2.49 26.08 15.54
CA THR A 158 2.17 25.14 16.62
C THR A 158 3.20 25.21 17.75
N THR A 159 3.10 24.32 18.73
CA THR A 159 4.07 24.18 19.82
C THR A 159 4.75 22.82 19.77
N VAL A 160 5.98 22.74 20.29
CA VAL A 160 6.68 21.46 20.45
C VAL A 160 5.85 20.47 21.27
N ALA A 161 5.07 20.95 22.24
CA ALA A 161 4.21 20.11 23.06
C ALA A 161 3.06 19.48 22.26
N GLU A 162 2.40 20.25 21.40
CA GLU A 162 1.34 19.75 20.51
C GLU A 162 1.91 18.85 19.41
N LEU A 163 3.07 19.21 18.86
CA LEU A 163 3.79 18.39 17.89
C LEU A 163 4.15 17.03 18.48
N LEU A 164 4.70 16.96 19.70
CA LEU A 164 4.98 15.68 20.37
C LEU A 164 3.69 14.91 20.72
N ALA A 165 2.58 15.60 21.03
CA ALA A 165 1.32 14.94 21.36
C ALA A 165 0.74 14.16 20.18
N VAL A 166 0.91 14.65 18.95
CA VAL A 166 0.51 13.94 17.71
C VAL A 166 1.63 13.08 17.11
N ASN A 167 2.81 13.07 17.73
CA ASN A 167 3.96 12.24 17.36
C ASN A 167 4.49 11.41 18.55
N PRO A 168 3.69 10.47 19.09
CA PRO A 168 4.06 9.69 20.28
C PRO A 168 5.29 8.78 20.10
N ASP A 169 5.67 8.48 18.86
CA ASP A 169 6.85 7.65 18.55
C ASP A 169 8.18 8.40 18.77
N ILE A 170 8.14 9.72 18.93
CA ILE A 170 9.32 10.52 19.27
C ILE A 170 9.58 10.39 20.77
N VAL A 171 10.36 9.38 21.14
CA VAL A 171 10.74 9.12 22.53
C VAL A 171 11.73 10.17 23.05
N ASP A 172 12.67 10.59 22.21
CA ASP A 172 13.64 11.66 22.51
C ASP A 172 13.39 12.86 21.58
N PRO A 173 12.85 13.98 22.09
CA PRO A 173 12.57 15.17 21.29
C PRO A 173 13.80 15.82 20.64
N SER A 174 15.01 15.49 21.09
CA SER A 174 16.26 15.99 20.49
C SER A 174 16.75 15.15 19.31
N LEU A 175 16.12 14.00 19.05
CA LEU A 175 16.54 13.04 18.05
C LEU A 175 15.44 12.84 16.99
N ILE A 176 15.46 13.72 16.00
CA ILE A 176 14.68 13.59 14.76
C ILE A 176 15.64 13.41 13.58
N TYR A 177 15.19 12.70 12.54
CA TYR A 177 16.04 12.33 11.41
C TYR A 177 15.58 13.01 10.12
N ALA A 178 16.53 13.43 9.29
CA ALA A 178 16.20 13.95 7.96
C ALA A 178 15.41 12.90 7.14
N GLY A 179 14.34 13.33 6.47
CA GLY A 179 13.38 12.48 5.75
C GLY A 179 12.27 11.89 6.64
N GLN A 180 12.28 12.14 7.95
CA GLN A 180 11.21 11.71 8.85
C GLN A 180 9.96 12.57 8.62
N ARG A 181 8.82 11.96 8.27
CA ARG A 181 7.52 12.66 8.19
C ARG A 181 6.90 12.78 9.57
N LEU A 182 6.68 14.02 10.03
CA LEU A 182 6.03 14.36 11.28
C LEU A 182 4.58 14.75 11.03
N ALA A 183 3.64 14.25 11.84
CA ALA A 183 2.27 14.74 11.82
C ALA A 183 2.23 16.17 12.40
N ILE A 184 1.60 17.10 11.69
CA ILE A 184 1.44 18.48 12.15
C ILE A 184 0.01 18.63 12.70
N PRO A 185 -0.17 19.13 13.94
CA PRO A 185 -1.50 19.32 14.50
C PRO A 185 -2.23 20.45 13.76
N THR A 186 -3.30 20.11 13.03
CA THR A 186 -4.06 21.07 12.20
C THR A 186 -5.15 21.83 12.97
N ALA A 187 -4.95 22.12 14.26
CA ALA A 187 -6.01 22.55 15.18
C ALA A 187 -6.74 23.84 14.75
N ASP A 188 -6.07 24.71 13.99
CA ASP A 188 -6.63 25.98 13.50
C ASP A 188 -7.09 25.93 12.02
N SER A 189 -7.01 24.77 11.35
CA SER A 189 -7.54 24.62 9.99
C SER A 189 -9.07 24.57 10.01
N PRO A 190 -9.77 25.34 9.16
CA PRO A 190 -11.22 25.22 9.00
C PRO A 190 -11.60 23.94 8.23
N TYR A 191 -10.62 23.22 7.68
CA TYR A 191 -10.81 22.01 6.90
C TYR A 191 -10.73 20.79 7.79
N THR A 192 -11.73 19.93 7.70
CA THR A 192 -11.72 18.64 8.38
C THR A 192 -12.01 17.55 7.38
N VAL A 193 -11.31 16.43 7.53
CA VAL A 193 -11.53 15.21 6.77
C VAL A 193 -11.81 14.10 7.78
N SER A 194 -12.76 13.23 7.48
CA SER A 194 -13.05 12.03 8.25
C SER A 194 -13.22 10.84 7.32
N ILE A 195 -12.99 9.64 7.86
CA ILE A 195 -13.06 8.38 7.13
C ILE A 195 -13.77 7.31 7.96
N ALA A 196 -14.66 6.55 7.35
CA ALA A 196 -15.38 5.49 8.04
C ALA A 196 -15.65 4.28 7.12
N PRO A 197 -15.58 3.04 7.62
CA PRO A 197 -15.17 2.65 8.97
C PRO A 197 -13.68 2.96 9.29
N ASP A 198 -13.32 2.86 10.56
CA ASP A 198 -11.95 3.06 11.08
C ASP A 198 -11.07 1.80 10.98
N SER A 199 -11.59 0.74 10.36
CA SER A 199 -10.83 -0.48 10.08
C SER A 199 -11.48 -1.33 9.00
N GLY A 200 -10.70 -2.18 8.35
CA GLY A 200 -11.21 -3.20 7.45
C GLY A 200 -10.10 -3.92 6.67
N PRO A 201 -10.40 -5.10 6.08
CA PRO A 201 -9.46 -5.78 5.20
C PRO A 201 -9.22 -5.05 3.87
N PRO A 202 -8.18 -5.42 3.12
CA PRO A 202 -8.01 -5.02 1.72
C PRO A 202 -9.31 -5.18 0.92
N GLY A 203 -9.61 -4.19 0.07
CA GLY A 203 -10.86 -4.10 -0.70
C GLY A 203 -12.04 -3.46 0.04
N THR A 204 -11.93 -3.20 1.35
CA THR A 204 -13.01 -2.53 2.11
C THR A 204 -13.28 -1.13 1.56
N VAL A 205 -14.55 -0.85 1.28
CA VAL A 205 -14.99 0.47 0.81
C VAL A 205 -15.21 1.39 2.00
N LEU A 206 -14.47 2.49 2.03
CA LEU A 206 -14.50 3.52 3.06
C LEU A 206 -15.24 4.75 2.52
N THR A 207 -15.99 5.42 3.38
CA THR A 207 -16.59 6.73 3.12
C THR A 207 -15.64 7.80 3.63
N LEU A 208 -15.15 8.64 2.73
CA LEU A 208 -14.33 9.81 3.04
C LEU A 208 -15.19 11.07 2.96
N THR A 209 -15.21 11.85 4.03
CA THR A 209 -16.01 13.07 4.15
C THR A 209 -15.10 14.27 4.43
N ALA A 210 -15.18 15.29 3.60
CA ALA A 210 -14.44 16.54 3.74
C ALA A 210 -15.42 17.69 4.01
N THR A 211 -15.15 18.53 5.01
CA THR A 211 -16.01 19.67 5.38
C THR A 211 -15.20 20.93 5.67
N GLY A 212 -15.82 22.09 5.46
CA GLY A 212 -15.21 23.41 5.69
C GLY A 212 -14.36 23.92 4.53
N PHE A 213 -14.27 23.14 3.44
CA PHE A 213 -13.54 23.53 2.23
C PHE A 213 -14.31 24.59 1.41
N PRO A 214 -13.62 25.43 0.61
CA PRO A 214 -14.28 26.44 -0.20
C PRO A 214 -15.26 25.82 -1.21
N PRO A 215 -16.53 26.29 -1.28
CA PRO A 215 -17.51 25.81 -2.25
C PRO A 215 -17.01 25.86 -3.70
N GLY A 216 -17.15 24.77 -4.45
CA GLY A 216 -16.71 24.68 -5.85
C GLY A 216 -15.19 24.53 -6.02
N ALA A 217 -14.41 24.43 -4.94
CA ALA A 217 -12.99 24.13 -5.03
C ALA A 217 -12.77 22.73 -5.60
N ARG A 218 -11.73 22.57 -6.41
CA ARG A 218 -11.26 21.26 -6.88
C ARG A 218 -10.22 20.73 -5.91
N VAL A 219 -10.46 19.55 -5.37
CA VAL A 219 -9.60 18.87 -4.42
C VAL A 219 -9.15 17.52 -4.97
N GLU A 220 -7.94 17.12 -4.64
CA GLU A 220 -7.46 15.75 -4.87
C GLU A 220 -7.82 14.88 -3.68
N ILE A 221 -8.26 13.66 -3.94
CA ILE A 221 -8.62 12.65 -2.94
C ILE A 221 -7.61 11.53 -3.07
N GLY A 222 -6.94 11.23 -1.97
CA GLY A 222 -5.95 10.18 -1.88
C GLY A 222 -6.14 9.27 -0.67
N LEU A 223 -5.39 8.18 -0.67
CA LEU A 223 -5.33 7.21 0.42
C LEU A 223 -3.88 6.74 0.53
N GLY A 224 -3.34 6.68 1.73
CA GLY A 224 -1.94 6.29 1.94
C GLY A 224 -1.67 5.82 3.35
N ARG A 225 -0.48 5.24 3.53
CA ARG A 225 0.00 4.84 4.86
C ARG A 225 0.24 6.08 5.70
N PHE A 226 -0.05 5.98 7.00
CA PHE A 226 0.20 7.08 7.93
C PHE A 226 1.69 7.46 7.93
N ARG A 227 1.99 8.76 7.79
CA ARG A 227 3.36 9.31 7.67
C ARG A 227 4.18 8.73 6.51
N SER A 228 3.52 8.38 5.42
CA SER A 228 4.17 7.95 4.18
C SER A 228 3.61 8.74 3.00
N GLU A 229 4.04 8.39 1.80
CA GLU A 229 3.39 8.76 0.55
C GLU A 229 1.97 8.19 0.46
N TYR A 230 1.12 8.86 -0.33
CA TYR A 230 -0.25 8.46 -0.62
C TYR A 230 -0.50 8.40 -2.12
N ASP A 231 -1.45 7.57 -2.53
CA ASP A 231 -1.89 7.50 -3.92
C ASP A 231 -3.05 8.46 -4.15
N VAL A 232 -2.96 9.27 -5.21
CA VAL A 232 -4.09 10.10 -5.67
C VAL A 232 -5.08 9.23 -6.42
N LEU A 233 -6.27 9.05 -5.84
CA LEU A 233 -7.33 8.19 -6.39
C LEU A 233 -8.27 8.97 -7.31
N ALA A 234 -8.49 10.24 -7.04
CA ALA A 234 -9.49 11.04 -7.72
C ALA A 234 -9.27 12.54 -7.56
N VAL A 235 -9.83 13.31 -8.50
CA VAL A 235 -10.09 14.75 -8.33
C VAL A 235 -11.59 14.96 -8.22
N ARG A 236 -12.04 15.75 -7.24
CA ARG A 236 -13.46 16.04 -6.96
C ARG A 236 -13.67 17.53 -6.76
N GLU A 237 -14.91 17.96 -6.93
CA GLU A 237 -15.34 19.33 -6.64
C GLU A 237 -16.10 19.34 -5.31
N ILE A 238 -15.79 20.30 -4.44
CA ILE A 238 -16.49 20.52 -3.16
C ILE A 238 -17.89 21.06 -3.45
N GLY A 239 -18.89 20.52 -2.77
CA GLY A 239 -20.28 20.94 -2.87
C GLY A 239 -20.48 22.41 -2.51
N LEU A 240 -21.61 22.98 -2.94
CA LEU A 240 -21.94 24.39 -2.65
C LEU A 240 -22.15 24.70 -1.17
N ASP A 241 -22.37 23.65 -0.37
CA ASP A 241 -22.48 23.66 1.09
C ASP A 241 -21.11 23.56 1.79
N GLY A 242 -20.01 23.49 1.04
CA GLY A 242 -18.65 23.35 1.58
C GLY A 242 -18.32 21.92 2.03
N THR A 243 -19.07 20.92 1.56
CA THR A 243 -18.86 19.51 1.90
C THR A 243 -18.62 18.63 0.68
N LEU A 244 -17.91 17.53 0.87
CA LEU A 244 -17.76 16.45 -0.10
C LEU A 244 -17.85 15.12 0.65
N SER A 245 -18.66 14.19 0.14
CA SER A 245 -18.70 12.81 0.63
C SER A 245 -18.49 11.86 -0.56
N THR A 246 -17.49 11.01 -0.48
CA THR A 246 -17.12 10.08 -1.55
C THR A 246 -16.63 8.75 -0.98
N THR A 247 -16.50 7.73 -1.83
CA THR A 247 -15.96 6.44 -1.44
C THR A 247 -14.56 6.22 -1.97
N VAL A 248 -13.73 5.59 -1.16
CA VAL A 248 -12.40 5.08 -1.49
C VAL A 248 -12.33 3.61 -1.05
N ALA A 249 -11.36 2.84 -1.53
CA ALA A 249 -11.21 1.44 -1.11
C ALA A 249 -9.79 1.19 -0.60
N ILE A 250 -9.68 0.39 0.45
CA ILE A 250 -8.37 -0.10 0.92
C ILE A 250 -7.74 -0.90 -0.23
N PRO A 251 -6.50 -0.61 -0.66
CA PRO A 251 -5.88 -1.33 -1.76
C PRO A 251 -5.74 -2.82 -1.46
N GLU A 252 -5.94 -3.67 -2.47
CA GLU A 252 -5.75 -5.14 -2.37
C GLU A 252 -4.33 -5.53 -1.96
N THR A 253 -3.36 -4.63 -2.14
CA THR A 253 -1.95 -4.80 -1.80
C THR A 253 -1.59 -4.26 -0.42
N ALA A 254 -2.54 -3.73 0.34
CA ALA A 254 -2.28 -3.23 1.69
C ALA A 254 -1.92 -4.39 2.64
N ASP A 255 -0.88 -4.19 3.44
CA ASP A 255 -0.45 -5.22 4.40
C ASP A 255 -1.31 -5.13 5.67
N ILE A 256 -1.61 -6.28 6.27
CA ILE A 256 -2.38 -6.35 7.52
C ILE A 256 -1.59 -5.69 8.67
N GLY A 257 -2.29 -4.95 9.51
CA GLY A 257 -1.75 -4.19 10.63
C GLY A 257 -1.17 -2.83 10.25
N GLU A 258 -1.25 -2.43 8.97
CA GLU A 258 -0.86 -1.09 8.56
C GLU A 258 -1.88 -0.04 8.99
N GLU A 259 -1.35 1.12 9.41
CA GLU A 259 -2.12 2.32 9.69
C GLU A 259 -2.16 3.22 8.45
N TRP A 260 -3.36 3.63 8.06
CA TRP A 260 -3.62 4.41 6.86
C TRP A 260 -4.47 5.63 7.15
N VAL A 261 -4.43 6.62 6.25
CA VAL A 261 -5.24 7.84 6.30
C VAL A 261 -5.80 8.19 4.93
N GLY A 262 -7.00 8.77 4.92
CA GLY A 262 -7.54 9.49 3.77
C GLY A 262 -6.91 10.88 3.68
N VAL A 263 -6.57 11.32 2.48
CA VAL A 263 -5.92 12.62 2.24
C VAL A 263 -6.79 13.43 1.29
N VAL A 264 -7.04 14.69 1.63
CA VAL A 264 -7.66 15.67 0.74
C VAL A 264 -6.69 16.83 0.54
N VAL A 265 -6.37 17.14 -0.71
CA VAL A 265 -5.40 18.18 -1.06
C VAL A 265 -6.11 19.35 -1.74
N LEU A 266 -5.88 20.56 -1.22
CA LEU A 266 -6.31 21.81 -1.82
C LEU A 266 -5.10 22.75 -1.95
N ASN A 267 -4.75 23.16 -3.17
CA ASN A 267 -3.62 24.08 -3.44
C ASN A 267 -2.32 23.62 -2.74
N ASN A 268 -1.97 22.34 -2.86
CA ASN A 268 -0.82 21.69 -2.21
C ASN A 268 -0.88 21.59 -0.67
N GLN A 269 -1.96 22.05 -0.04
CA GLN A 269 -2.16 21.85 1.40
C GLN A 269 -2.95 20.55 1.64
N GLU A 270 -2.34 19.63 2.38
CA GLU A 270 -2.93 18.36 2.78
C GLU A 270 -3.83 18.53 4.02
N THR A 271 -4.99 17.89 4.01
CA THR A 271 -5.82 17.63 5.20
C THR A 271 -6.08 16.14 5.27
N ILE A 272 -5.75 15.50 6.39
CA ILE A 272 -5.92 14.05 6.57
C ILE A 272 -7.12 13.73 7.44
N SER A 273 -7.64 12.52 7.27
CA SER A 273 -8.57 11.91 8.22
C SER A 273 -7.86 11.44 9.50
N GLU A 274 -8.65 10.97 10.46
CA GLU A 274 -8.23 9.98 11.43
C GLU A 274 -7.56 8.75 10.77
N VAL A 275 -6.69 8.10 11.56
CA VAL A 275 -6.03 6.85 11.17
C VAL A 275 -7.06 5.72 11.20
N PHE A 276 -7.01 4.85 10.19
CA PHE A 276 -7.74 3.59 10.16
C PHE A 276 -6.78 2.40 9.99
N GLU A 277 -7.19 1.23 10.48
CA GLU A 277 -6.35 0.02 10.50
C GLU A 277 -6.73 -0.96 9.38
N VAL A 278 -5.72 -1.45 8.64
CA VAL A 278 -5.91 -2.56 7.70
C VAL A 278 -5.94 -3.86 8.50
N THR A 279 -7.09 -4.52 8.56
CA THR A 279 -7.29 -5.73 9.39
C THR A 279 -7.31 -7.01 8.56
N GLU A 280 -7.24 -8.16 9.23
CA GLU A 280 -7.44 -9.44 8.54
C GLU A 280 -8.87 -9.56 8.01
N THR A 281 -9.03 -10.18 6.85
CA THR A 281 -10.35 -10.58 6.38
C THR A 281 -10.91 -11.60 7.36
N ALA A 282 -12.03 -11.28 8.01
CA ALA A 282 -12.72 -12.21 8.89
C ALA A 282 -13.06 -13.50 8.12
N LEU A 283 -12.47 -14.61 8.55
CA LEU A 283 -12.71 -15.93 7.97
C LEU A 283 -13.79 -16.66 8.77
N PHE A 284 -14.65 -17.39 8.08
CA PHE A 284 -15.59 -18.32 8.69
C PHE A 284 -14.87 -19.64 8.97
N ASP A 285 -14.88 -20.09 10.22
CA ASP A 285 -14.31 -21.35 10.70
C ASP A 285 -15.37 -22.35 11.18
N GLN A 286 -16.65 -21.95 11.17
CA GLN A 286 -17.79 -22.81 11.45
C GLN A 286 -18.92 -22.55 10.45
N THR A 287 -19.75 -23.57 10.24
CA THR A 287 -20.95 -23.47 9.40
C THR A 287 -22.04 -24.42 9.91
N GLN A 288 -23.28 -24.29 9.41
CA GLN A 288 -24.31 -25.29 9.64
C GLN A 288 -24.47 -26.18 8.41
N ILE A 289 -24.52 -27.48 8.62
CA ILE A 289 -25.03 -28.45 7.65
C ILE A 289 -26.41 -28.91 8.10
N TYR A 290 -27.31 -29.15 7.15
CA TYR A 290 -28.67 -29.56 7.47
C TYR A 290 -28.85 -31.05 7.23
N LEU A 291 -29.28 -31.76 8.27
CA LEU A 291 -29.50 -33.21 8.29
C LEU A 291 -30.95 -33.53 8.69
N VAL A 292 -31.36 -34.79 8.56
CA VAL A 292 -32.77 -35.17 8.69
C VAL A 292 -33.04 -36.01 9.94
N ALA A 293 -33.94 -35.57 10.81
CA ALA A 293 -34.55 -36.43 11.81
C ALA A 293 -35.77 -37.14 11.19
N LEU A 294 -35.74 -38.48 11.17
CA LEU A 294 -36.74 -39.28 10.47
C LEU A 294 -38.02 -39.45 11.30
N GLY A 295 -39.17 -39.10 10.72
CA GLY A 295 -40.51 -39.42 11.23
C GLY A 295 -40.88 -38.79 12.56
N ASP A 296 -40.26 -37.67 12.93
CA ASP A 296 -40.47 -36.99 14.21
C ASP A 296 -41.47 -35.83 14.15
N ALA A 297 -42.04 -35.55 12.97
CA ALA A 297 -43.10 -34.57 12.71
C ALA A 297 -42.75 -33.15 13.19
N GLY A 298 -41.59 -32.63 12.77
CA GLY A 298 -41.18 -31.25 13.08
C GLY A 298 -40.66 -31.04 14.50
N ARG A 299 -40.47 -32.11 15.30
CA ARG A 299 -40.09 -31.96 16.71
C ARG A 299 -38.64 -31.51 16.91
N SER A 300 -37.74 -31.96 16.04
CA SER A 300 -36.31 -31.67 16.19
C SER A 300 -35.85 -30.47 15.37
N GLY A 301 -36.68 -29.93 14.47
CA GLY A 301 -36.31 -28.85 13.59
C GLY A 301 -37.42 -28.45 12.63
N MET A 302 -37.06 -27.83 11.50
CA MET A 302 -38.03 -27.41 10.49
C MET A 302 -38.75 -28.62 9.91
N GLU A 303 -40.07 -28.68 9.98
CA GLU A 303 -40.84 -29.78 9.38
C GLU A 303 -40.66 -29.79 7.85
N ILE A 304 -40.31 -30.95 7.31
CA ILE A 304 -40.19 -31.20 5.87
C ILE A 304 -41.08 -32.37 5.45
N GLY A 305 -41.08 -32.71 4.15
CA GLY A 305 -41.89 -33.81 3.62
C GLY A 305 -41.70 -35.15 4.36
N CYS A 306 -42.72 -36.01 4.28
CA CYS A 306 -42.76 -37.32 4.95
C CYS A 306 -42.80 -37.32 6.49
N GLY A 307 -43.11 -36.18 7.12
CA GLY A 307 -43.17 -36.05 8.57
C GLY A 307 -41.79 -36.10 9.21
N ASP A 308 -40.76 -35.71 8.48
CA ASP A 308 -39.39 -35.58 8.95
C ASP A 308 -39.12 -34.15 9.43
N SER A 309 -38.04 -33.95 10.18
CA SER A 309 -37.50 -32.61 10.49
C SER A 309 -36.15 -32.41 9.85
N LEU A 310 -35.89 -31.20 9.40
CA LEU A 310 -34.56 -30.73 9.03
C LEU A 310 -33.90 -30.07 10.24
N VAL A 311 -32.72 -30.55 10.61
CA VAL A 311 -31.99 -30.20 11.83
C VAL A 311 -30.63 -29.60 11.45
N PRO A 312 -30.33 -28.36 11.84
CA PRO A 312 -29.00 -27.79 11.65
C PRO A 312 -28.00 -28.42 12.61
N VAL A 313 -26.82 -28.74 12.09
CA VAL A 313 -25.67 -29.21 12.87
C VAL A 313 -24.51 -28.27 12.59
N ILE A 314 -23.91 -27.72 13.64
CA ILE A 314 -22.71 -26.89 13.53
C ILE A 314 -21.54 -27.83 13.22
N ASP A 315 -20.80 -27.50 12.17
CA ASP A 315 -19.59 -28.20 11.75
C ASP A 315 -18.41 -27.23 11.70
N ASP A 316 -17.25 -27.71 12.12
CA ASP A 316 -16.00 -26.95 12.07
C ASP A 316 -15.41 -27.07 10.66
N ILE A 317 -15.11 -25.94 10.02
CA ILE A 317 -14.54 -25.88 8.67
C ILE A 317 -13.16 -25.26 8.68
N ARG A 318 -12.39 -25.51 7.61
CA ARG A 318 -11.16 -24.75 7.38
C ARG A 318 -11.52 -23.26 7.19
N PRO A 319 -10.87 -22.32 7.89
CA PRO A 319 -11.14 -20.89 7.76
C PRO A 319 -11.20 -20.43 6.30
N THR A 320 -12.31 -19.78 5.93
CA THR A 320 -12.58 -19.39 4.54
C THR A 320 -13.43 -18.14 4.43
N ILE A 321 -13.28 -17.40 3.32
CA ILE A 321 -14.17 -16.29 2.94
C ILE A 321 -15.43 -16.77 2.17
N ALA A 322 -15.48 -18.06 1.81
CA ALA A 322 -16.56 -18.66 1.03
C ALA A 322 -17.33 -19.70 1.86
N PRO A 323 -18.05 -19.29 2.92
CA PRO A 323 -18.65 -20.22 3.88
C PRO A 323 -19.71 -21.10 3.25
N LEU A 324 -20.51 -20.59 2.30
CA LEU A 324 -21.51 -21.38 1.58
C LEU A 324 -20.89 -22.53 0.78
N THR A 325 -19.81 -22.25 0.04
CA THR A 325 -19.08 -23.27 -0.70
C THR A 325 -18.54 -24.35 0.24
N ALA A 326 -18.00 -23.96 1.40
CA ALA A 326 -17.54 -24.89 2.41
C ALA A 326 -18.68 -25.72 3.01
N ALA A 327 -19.81 -25.10 3.37
CA ALA A 327 -20.97 -25.77 3.96
C ALA A 327 -21.55 -26.86 3.05
N LEU A 328 -21.71 -26.54 1.76
CA LEU A 328 -22.15 -27.53 0.78
C LEU A 328 -21.08 -28.60 0.56
N GLY A 329 -19.80 -28.24 0.56
CA GLY A 329 -18.69 -29.20 0.53
C GLY A 329 -18.76 -30.22 1.66
N GLU A 330 -18.93 -29.76 2.91
CA GLU A 330 -19.05 -30.64 4.09
C GLU A 330 -20.29 -31.53 4.00
N LEU A 331 -21.46 -30.96 3.67
CA LEU A 331 -22.69 -31.75 3.52
C LEU A 331 -22.55 -32.86 2.46
N LEU A 332 -21.94 -32.54 1.31
CA LEU A 332 -21.76 -33.47 0.20
C LEU A 332 -20.66 -34.51 0.46
N ALA A 333 -19.70 -34.20 1.35
CA ALA A 333 -18.64 -35.12 1.73
C ALA A 333 -19.11 -36.25 2.68
N ILE A 334 -20.30 -36.12 3.29
CA ILE A 334 -20.85 -37.14 4.20
C ILE A 334 -21.32 -38.36 3.38
N ASP A 335 -20.47 -39.38 3.31
CA ASP A 335 -20.73 -40.65 2.62
C ASP A 335 -21.46 -41.69 3.49
N THR A 336 -21.76 -41.35 4.75
CA THR A 336 -22.48 -42.21 5.68
C THR A 336 -23.98 -41.89 5.72
N ARG A 337 -24.79 -42.94 5.83
CA ARG A 337 -26.26 -42.81 5.95
C ARG A 337 -26.70 -42.03 7.18
N THR A 338 -25.95 -42.16 8.27
CA THR A 338 -26.20 -41.48 9.54
C THR A 338 -25.00 -40.64 9.91
N TYR A 339 -25.24 -39.46 10.48
CA TYR A 339 -24.19 -38.54 10.89
C TYR A 339 -23.72 -38.83 12.32
N GLY A 340 -22.44 -39.18 12.48
CA GLY A 340 -21.83 -39.47 13.77
C GLY A 340 -22.67 -40.44 14.63
N GLN A 341 -22.88 -40.08 15.90
CA GLN A 341 -23.73 -40.82 16.84
C GLN A 341 -25.13 -40.18 17.03
N SER A 342 -25.47 -39.13 16.29
CA SER A 342 -26.73 -38.40 16.47
C SER A 342 -27.94 -39.19 15.97
N GLY A 343 -27.72 -40.09 15.02
CA GLY A 343 -28.80 -40.80 14.31
C GLY A 343 -29.51 -39.94 13.25
N LEU A 344 -29.07 -38.71 13.03
CA LEU A 344 -29.56 -37.87 11.94
C LEU A 344 -29.18 -38.49 10.59
N TYR A 345 -30.14 -38.50 9.68
CA TYR A 345 -30.05 -39.11 8.36
C TYR A 345 -29.53 -38.11 7.33
N ASN A 346 -28.58 -38.54 6.50
CA ASN A 346 -28.18 -37.83 5.30
C ASN A 346 -28.84 -38.49 4.09
N ALA A 347 -29.65 -37.76 3.31
CA ALA A 347 -30.25 -38.30 2.08
C ALA A 347 -29.28 -38.30 0.89
N LEU A 348 -28.16 -37.58 1.00
CA LEU A 348 -27.16 -37.44 -0.05
C LEU A 348 -26.04 -38.50 0.01
N TYR A 349 -26.02 -39.38 1.02
CA TYR A 349 -24.90 -40.31 1.30
C TYR A 349 -24.51 -41.29 0.17
N ARG A 350 -25.40 -41.52 -0.81
CA ARG A 350 -25.10 -42.36 -1.99
C ARG A 350 -24.86 -41.54 -3.26
N SER A 351 -25.03 -40.24 -3.18
CA SER A 351 -24.79 -39.31 -4.28
C SER A 351 -23.31 -38.97 -4.31
N ASN A 352 -22.80 -38.66 -5.49
CA ASN A 352 -21.44 -38.17 -5.68
C ASN A 352 -21.56 -36.80 -6.35
N LEU A 353 -22.03 -35.82 -5.60
CA LEU A 353 -22.20 -34.46 -6.07
C LEU A 353 -21.02 -33.61 -5.60
N ILE A 354 -20.58 -32.70 -6.47
CA ILE A 354 -19.58 -31.67 -6.15
C ILE A 354 -20.13 -30.30 -6.51
N VAL A 355 -19.59 -29.27 -5.86
CA VAL A 355 -19.89 -27.87 -6.19
C VAL A 355 -19.01 -27.45 -7.36
N ASP A 356 -19.63 -27.18 -8.52
CA ASP A 356 -18.93 -26.66 -9.70
C ASP A 356 -18.76 -25.14 -9.63
N GLY A 357 -19.74 -24.44 -9.04
CA GLY A 357 -19.70 -23.00 -8.91
C GLY A 357 -20.90 -22.47 -8.14
N ILE A 358 -20.69 -21.32 -7.48
CA ILE A 358 -21.72 -20.57 -6.79
C ILE A 358 -21.55 -19.12 -7.21
N ASP A 359 -22.65 -18.51 -7.64
CA ASP A 359 -22.73 -17.09 -7.97
C ASP A 359 -23.85 -16.46 -7.16
N ILE A 360 -23.60 -15.29 -6.57
CA ILE A 360 -24.57 -14.60 -5.72
C ILE A 360 -24.90 -13.27 -6.37
N GLN A 361 -26.13 -13.13 -6.83
CA GLN A 361 -26.61 -11.93 -7.50
C GLN A 361 -27.88 -11.42 -6.83
N ASN A 362 -27.85 -10.18 -6.32
CA ASN A 362 -29.02 -9.52 -5.73
C ASN A 362 -29.75 -10.36 -4.65
N GLY A 363 -29.00 -11.06 -3.80
CA GLY A 363 -29.55 -11.92 -2.76
C GLY A 363 -29.97 -13.32 -3.23
N GLU A 364 -29.87 -13.64 -4.52
CA GLU A 364 -30.09 -14.99 -5.03
C GLU A 364 -28.76 -15.76 -5.14
N ALA A 365 -28.67 -16.94 -4.53
CA ALA A 365 -27.56 -17.87 -4.70
C ALA A 365 -27.87 -18.87 -5.84
N ILE A 366 -27.10 -18.78 -6.92
CA ILE A 366 -27.15 -19.67 -8.07
C ILE A 366 -26.07 -20.74 -7.91
N ILE A 367 -26.49 -21.95 -7.55
CA ILE A 367 -25.62 -23.08 -7.21
C ILE A 367 -25.61 -24.08 -8.37
N ALA A 368 -24.44 -24.31 -8.95
CA ALA A 368 -24.19 -25.35 -9.92
C ALA A 368 -23.47 -26.52 -9.27
N LEU A 369 -24.11 -27.69 -9.31
CA LEU A 369 -23.53 -28.96 -8.88
C LEU A 369 -23.31 -29.87 -10.10
N SER A 370 -22.33 -30.76 -10.00
CA SER A 370 -22.15 -31.86 -10.96
C SER A 370 -22.02 -33.20 -10.28
N GLY A 371 -22.26 -34.27 -11.04
CA GLY A 371 -22.13 -35.66 -10.60
C GLY A 371 -23.45 -36.43 -10.57
N ASP A 372 -23.50 -37.49 -9.77
CA ASP A 372 -24.61 -38.44 -9.76
C ASP A 372 -25.45 -38.29 -8.49
N VAL A 373 -26.75 -38.06 -8.65
CA VAL A 373 -27.71 -38.04 -7.52
C VAL A 373 -28.41 -39.40 -7.39
N SER A 374 -28.41 -39.95 -6.18
CA SER A 374 -28.95 -41.28 -5.89
C SER A 374 -30.16 -41.22 -4.97
N ILE A 375 -31.36 -41.49 -5.51
CA ILE A 375 -32.62 -41.47 -4.75
C ILE A 375 -32.95 -42.88 -4.23
N GLY A 376 -33.18 -43.01 -2.93
CA GLY A 376 -33.53 -44.29 -2.28
C GLY A 376 -35.05 -44.54 -2.18
N GLY A 377 -35.88 -43.50 -2.27
CA GLY A 377 -37.33 -43.60 -2.27
C GLY A 377 -38.02 -42.24 -2.33
N VAL A 378 -39.36 -42.23 -2.30
CA VAL A 378 -40.18 -41.01 -2.48
C VAL A 378 -39.93 -39.92 -1.43
N CYS A 379 -39.45 -40.29 -0.24
CA CYS A 379 -39.12 -39.35 0.82
C CYS A 379 -37.72 -38.74 0.69
N ASP A 380 -36.85 -39.28 -0.17
CA ASP A 380 -35.52 -38.68 -0.35
C ASP A 380 -35.58 -37.41 -1.19
N VAL A 381 -36.59 -37.24 -2.05
CA VAL A 381 -36.79 -36.00 -2.84
C VAL A 381 -36.90 -34.76 -1.94
N PRO A 382 -37.87 -34.66 -1.01
CA PRO A 382 -37.96 -33.50 -0.12
C PRO A 382 -36.77 -33.38 0.82
N ARG A 383 -36.09 -34.47 1.17
CA ARG A 383 -34.90 -34.43 2.02
C ARG A 383 -33.71 -33.83 1.29
N ILE A 384 -33.38 -34.34 0.11
CA ILE A 384 -32.29 -33.84 -0.74
C ILE A 384 -32.52 -32.35 -1.04
N GLU A 385 -33.73 -31.99 -1.46
CA GLU A 385 -34.06 -30.60 -1.76
C GLU A 385 -33.80 -29.70 -0.55
N GLN A 386 -34.33 -30.06 0.63
CA GLN A 386 -34.24 -29.20 1.80
C GLN A 386 -32.85 -29.19 2.45
N GLN A 387 -32.10 -30.30 2.43
CA GLN A 387 -30.71 -30.31 2.89
C GLN A 387 -29.85 -29.35 2.07
N LEU A 388 -29.97 -29.36 0.74
CA LEU A 388 -29.21 -28.44 -0.12
C LEU A 388 -29.69 -26.98 0.03
N ARG A 389 -31.01 -26.75 -0.01
CA ARG A 389 -31.56 -25.38 0.03
C ARG A 389 -31.34 -24.69 1.36
N GLN A 390 -31.56 -25.35 2.49
CA GLN A 390 -31.41 -24.71 3.81
C GLN A 390 -29.94 -24.49 4.18
N THR A 391 -29.04 -25.37 3.72
CA THR A 391 -27.59 -25.11 3.83
C THR A 391 -27.18 -23.85 3.08
N ALA A 392 -27.91 -23.44 2.04
CA ALA A 392 -27.68 -22.17 1.36
C ALA A 392 -28.40 -20.99 2.01
N LEU A 393 -29.67 -21.14 2.39
CA LEU A 393 -30.49 -20.09 2.99
C LEU A 393 -30.07 -19.68 4.41
N GLN A 394 -29.10 -20.36 5.02
CA GLN A 394 -28.63 -20.02 6.37
C GLN A 394 -27.91 -18.66 6.45
N TYR A 395 -27.39 -18.15 5.33
CA TYR A 395 -26.64 -16.90 5.28
C TYR A 395 -27.59 -15.73 5.06
N ASP A 396 -27.44 -14.69 5.88
CA ASP A 396 -28.28 -13.49 5.91
C ASP A 396 -28.28 -12.66 4.62
N THR A 397 -27.24 -12.80 3.81
CA THR A 397 -27.12 -12.18 2.48
C THR A 397 -27.87 -12.94 1.37
N ILE A 398 -28.49 -14.09 1.67
CA ILE A 398 -29.16 -14.95 0.69
C ILE A 398 -30.67 -15.01 0.99
N ASP A 399 -31.45 -14.40 0.11
CA ASP A 399 -32.91 -14.37 0.13
C ASP A 399 -33.53 -15.52 -0.69
N GLU A 400 -32.88 -15.92 -1.78
CA GLU A 400 -33.36 -16.95 -2.71
C GLU A 400 -32.25 -17.92 -3.14
N VAL A 401 -32.62 -19.15 -3.50
CA VAL A 401 -31.67 -20.19 -3.91
C VAL A 401 -32.18 -20.94 -5.13
N THR A 402 -31.35 -20.93 -6.17
CA THR A 402 -31.54 -21.71 -7.41
C THR A 402 -30.43 -22.74 -7.52
N ILE A 403 -30.80 -24.03 -7.59
CA ILE A 403 -29.85 -25.14 -7.65
C ILE A 403 -30.02 -25.91 -8.95
N SER A 404 -28.91 -26.26 -9.59
CA SER A 404 -28.86 -27.17 -10.74
C SER A 404 -27.87 -28.31 -10.53
N ILE A 405 -28.16 -29.47 -11.13
CA ILE A 405 -27.25 -30.63 -11.17
C ILE A 405 -27.01 -30.96 -12.64
N ASN A 406 -25.75 -30.97 -13.09
CA ASN A 406 -25.37 -31.19 -14.49
C ASN A 406 -26.12 -30.27 -15.48
N GLY A 407 -26.38 -29.02 -15.06
CA GLY A 407 -27.12 -28.03 -15.84
C GLY A 407 -28.64 -28.20 -15.87
N GLN A 408 -29.20 -29.22 -15.19
CA GLN A 408 -30.65 -29.39 -15.04
C GLN A 408 -31.13 -28.80 -13.71
N PRO A 409 -32.30 -28.13 -13.66
CA PRO A 409 -32.87 -27.65 -12.40
C PRO A 409 -33.00 -28.79 -11.38
N LEU A 410 -32.72 -28.52 -10.10
CA LEU A 410 -32.71 -29.54 -9.04
C LEU A 410 -33.98 -30.38 -9.03
N ALA A 411 -35.15 -29.75 -9.12
CA ALA A 411 -36.45 -30.42 -9.14
C ALA A 411 -36.67 -31.39 -10.31
N GLU A 412 -35.91 -31.26 -11.40
CA GLU A 412 -35.90 -32.21 -12.51
C GLU A 412 -34.85 -33.29 -12.32
N ALA A 413 -33.66 -32.92 -11.81
CA ALA A 413 -32.57 -33.84 -11.56
C ALA A 413 -32.88 -34.88 -10.47
N ILE A 414 -33.79 -34.59 -9.54
CA ILE A 414 -34.18 -35.48 -8.44
C ILE A 414 -35.54 -36.17 -8.62
N ARG A 415 -36.02 -36.35 -9.86
CA ARG A 415 -37.30 -37.01 -10.14
C ARG A 415 -37.21 -38.49 -10.51
#